data_AF-A0A0E3V0X7-F1
#
_entry.id   AF-A0A0E3V0X7-F1
#
_cell.length_a   1.000
_cell.length_b   1.000
_cell.length_c   1.000
_cell.angle_alpha   90.00
_cell.angle_beta   90.00
_cell.angle_gamma   90.00
#
_symmetry.space_group_name_H-M   'P 1'
#
loop_
_entity.id
_entity.type
_entity.pdbx_description
1 polymer ?
#
loop_
_entity_poly.entity_id
_entity_poly.type
_entity_poly.pdbx_seq_one_letter_code
_entity_poly.pdbx_strand_id
1 'polypeptide(L)'
;MGTGAITQYIDVAQLAFYLFLLFFVGLVIYLTLEGKREGFPLETERFGKVRREGGILGMPKTKKYVTEFGKTYYAPLETPPDTEQLSAEPIHPWNGAPIAPIGNPLLAGVGPGSYAPRADHVDYDLEGHARIRPLRKLNDFAIAKQDTNPIGLSVIGADGNKAGVVKDVWVDHMEMLIRYLEVDAKGTTVLLPINFSRIGKQDIQVKSILADQFAAVPKTKNPEEITLLEEDKIMAYYGAGTLYATPERQEPLL
;
A
#
# COMPACT_ATOMS: atom_id res chain seq x y z
N MET A 1 23.02 -53.14 24.88
CA MET A 1 22.54 -51.75 24.69
C MET A 1 21.94 -51.67 23.30
N GLY A 2 20.71 -51.17 23.18
CA GLY A 2 20.08 -50.96 21.87
C GLY A 2 20.80 -49.85 21.10
N THR A 3 20.77 -49.91 19.77
CA THR A 3 21.36 -48.88 18.91
C THR A 3 20.80 -47.50 19.26
N GLY A 4 21.68 -46.55 19.57
CA GLY A 4 21.29 -45.16 19.89
C GLY A 4 20.98 -44.88 21.37
N ALA A 5 21.08 -45.86 22.28
CA ALA A 5 20.96 -45.62 23.72
C ALA A 5 22.23 -44.94 24.28
N ILE A 6 22.05 -43.89 25.08
CA ILE A 6 23.12 -43.13 25.75
C ILE A 6 23.10 -43.41 27.26
N THR A 7 21.92 -43.44 27.88
CA THR A 7 21.72 -43.89 29.28
C THR A 7 20.55 -44.87 29.35
N GLN A 8 20.12 -45.25 30.56
CA GLN A 8 18.93 -46.10 30.76
C GLN A 8 17.63 -45.46 30.23
N TYR A 9 17.57 -44.12 30.16
CA TYR A 9 16.37 -43.38 29.75
C TYR A 9 16.62 -42.31 28.69
N ILE A 10 17.84 -42.20 28.15
CA ILE A 10 18.20 -41.21 27.12
C ILE A 10 18.71 -41.93 25.88
N ASP A 11 18.16 -41.56 24.73
CA ASP A 11 18.63 -42.00 23.42
C ASP A 11 18.88 -40.82 22.46
N VAL A 12 19.49 -41.12 21.32
CA VAL A 12 19.85 -40.12 20.29
C VAL A 12 18.62 -39.42 19.70
N ALA A 13 17.48 -40.11 19.54
CA ALA A 13 16.28 -39.50 18.98
C ALA A 13 15.70 -38.45 19.93
N GLN A 14 15.70 -38.74 21.24
CA GLN A 14 15.27 -37.79 22.27
C GLN A 14 16.16 -36.54 22.30
N LEU A 15 17.49 -36.68 22.19
CA LEU A 15 18.40 -35.53 22.13
C LEU A 15 18.19 -34.69 20.86
N ALA A 16 18.01 -35.34 19.70
CA ALA A 16 17.71 -34.65 18.45
C ALA A 16 16.41 -33.85 18.54
N PHE A 17 15.37 -34.42 19.18
CA PHE A 17 14.11 -33.72 19.43
C PHE A 17 14.28 -32.49 20.33
N TYR A 18 15.02 -32.59 21.44
CA TYR A 18 15.27 -31.43 22.31
C TYR A 18 16.13 -30.36 21.63
N LEU A 19 17.13 -30.74 20.84
CA LEU A 19 17.91 -29.81 20.04
C LEU A 19 17.02 -29.06 19.05
N PHE A 20 16.15 -29.77 18.34
CA PHE A 20 15.17 -29.17 17.45
C PHE A 20 14.24 -28.21 18.19
N LEU A 21 13.71 -28.59 19.36
CA LEU A 21 12.83 -27.74 20.15
C LEU A 21 13.53 -26.43 20.56
N LEU A 22 14.78 -26.51 21.02
CA LEU A 22 15.58 -25.34 21.38
C LEU A 22 15.84 -24.44 20.17
N PHE A 23 16.22 -25.02 19.03
CA PHE A 23 16.37 -24.28 17.77
C PHE A 23 15.06 -23.59 17.37
N PHE A 24 13.94 -24.32 17.42
CA PHE A 24 12.63 -23.82 17.02
C PHE A 24 12.18 -22.65 17.91
N VAL A 25 12.33 -22.76 19.24
CA VAL A 25 12.06 -21.65 20.16
C VAL A 25 12.95 -20.45 19.84
N GLY A 26 14.25 -20.68 19.56
CA GLY A 26 15.17 -19.64 19.11
C GLY A 26 14.71 -18.97 17.82
N LEU A 27 14.24 -19.74 16.84
CA LEU A 27 13.70 -19.24 15.58
C LEU A 27 12.44 -18.39 15.78
N VAL A 28 11.53 -18.82 16.66
CA VAL A 28 10.32 -18.04 17.01
C VAL A 28 10.72 -16.69 17.61
N ILE A 29 11.69 -16.66 18.53
CA ILE A 29 12.19 -15.42 19.12
C ILE A 29 12.80 -14.51 18.05
N TYR A 30 13.66 -15.07 17.18
CA TYR A 30 14.31 -14.35 16.10
C TYR A 30 13.29 -13.72 15.14
N LEU A 31 12.34 -14.52 14.63
CA LEU A 31 11.31 -14.05 13.69
C LEU A 31 10.36 -13.04 14.34
N THR A 32 10.01 -13.23 15.61
CA THR A 32 9.18 -12.26 16.35
C THR A 32 9.89 -10.91 16.47
N LEU A 33 11.21 -10.89 16.68
CA LEU A 33 11.98 -9.66 16.72
C LEU A 33 12.15 -9.02 15.34
N GLU A 34 12.42 -9.80 14.29
CA GLU A 34 12.47 -9.27 12.92
C GLU A 34 11.10 -8.69 12.48
N GLY A 35 9.99 -9.28 12.95
CA GLY A 35 8.64 -8.78 12.70
C GLY A 35 8.32 -7.42 13.35
N LYS A 36 9.15 -6.94 14.29
CA LYS A 36 8.99 -5.65 14.97
C LYS A 36 9.80 -4.51 14.34
N ARG A 37 10.32 -4.69 13.13
CA ARG A 37 11.11 -3.65 12.45
C ARG A 37 10.27 -2.46 11.98
N GLU A 38 8.98 -2.69 11.72
CA GLU A 38 8.01 -1.66 11.30
C GLU A 38 6.76 -1.72 12.17
N GLY A 39 6.09 -0.57 12.38
CA GLY A 39 4.86 -0.49 13.16
C GLY A 39 5.04 -0.65 14.68
N PHE A 40 6.28 -0.63 15.16
CA PHE A 40 6.62 -0.68 16.58
C PHE A 40 7.46 0.54 16.98
N PRO A 41 7.44 0.94 18.27
CA PRO A 41 6.67 0.36 19.38
C PRO A 41 5.16 0.58 19.24
N LEU A 42 4.36 -0.30 19.84
CA LEU A 42 2.91 -0.16 19.82
C LEU A 42 2.49 1.04 20.67
N GLU A 43 1.48 1.77 20.21
CA GLU A 43 0.87 2.85 20.99
C GLU A 43 -0.34 2.30 21.75
N THR A 44 -0.33 2.45 23.08
CA THR A 44 -1.43 2.05 23.95
C THR A 44 -1.95 3.28 24.68
N GLU A 45 -3.24 3.56 24.55
CA GLU A 45 -3.89 4.58 25.35
C GLU A 45 -4.45 3.98 26.63
N ARG A 46 -3.96 4.43 27.79
CA ARG A 46 -4.52 4.07 29.10
C ARG A 46 -4.75 5.33 29.92
N PHE A 47 -5.99 5.53 30.36
CA PHE A 47 -6.39 6.68 31.19
C PHE A 47 -6.02 8.04 30.55
N GLY A 48 -6.25 8.20 29.24
CA GLY A 48 -5.95 9.44 28.50
C GLY A 48 -4.45 9.71 28.31
N LYS A 49 -3.58 8.72 28.53
CA LYS A 49 -2.15 8.81 28.25
C LYS A 49 -1.74 7.76 27.24
N VAL A 50 -1.13 8.20 26.14
CA VAL A 50 -0.50 7.33 25.15
C VAL A 50 0.84 6.84 25.69
N ARG A 51 1.09 5.54 25.63
CA ARG A 51 2.35 4.88 25.99
C ARG A 51 2.88 4.07 24.83
N ARG A 52 4.20 3.97 24.74
CA ARG A 52 4.90 3.15 23.73
C ARG A 52 5.35 1.84 24.36
N GLU A 53 4.93 0.72 23.78
CA GLU A 53 5.20 -0.63 24.28
C GLU A 53 5.97 -1.47 23.24
N GLY A 54 7.18 -1.93 23.60
CA GLY A 54 8.00 -2.82 22.76
C GLY A 54 7.63 -4.30 22.85
N GLY A 55 6.64 -4.65 23.68
CA GLY A 55 6.25 -6.03 23.98
C GLY A 55 7.26 -6.80 24.85
N ILE A 56 6.97 -8.07 25.13
CA ILE A 56 7.69 -8.90 26.12
C ILE A 56 9.16 -9.14 25.74
N LEU A 57 9.45 -9.35 24.45
CA LEU A 57 10.81 -9.58 23.93
C LEU A 57 11.61 -8.28 23.68
N GLY A 58 11.02 -7.10 23.96
CA GLY A 58 11.63 -5.81 23.62
C GLY A 58 11.72 -5.56 22.11
N MET A 59 12.52 -4.56 21.74
CA MET A 59 12.75 -4.12 20.36
C MET A 59 14.02 -4.73 19.76
N PRO A 60 14.02 -5.08 18.46
CA PRO A 60 15.23 -5.52 17.78
C PRO A 60 16.26 -4.39 17.66
N LYS A 61 17.52 -4.76 17.46
CA LYS A 61 18.56 -3.79 17.07
C LYS A 61 18.26 -3.20 15.70
N THR A 62 18.51 -1.91 15.55
CA THR A 62 18.40 -1.19 14.29
C THR A 62 19.31 -1.80 13.23
N LYS A 63 18.74 -2.09 12.06
CA LYS A 63 19.46 -2.52 10.86
C LYS A 63 19.52 -1.35 9.88
N LYS A 64 20.69 -1.13 9.29
CA LYS A 64 20.92 -0.14 8.23
C LYS A 64 20.77 -0.80 6.86
N TYR A 65 19.92 -0.23 6.02
CA TYR A 65 19.76 -0.59 4.62
C TYR A 65 20.35 0.54 3.78
N VAL A 66 21.32 0.22 2.94
CA VAL A 66 21.86 1.15 1.95
C VAL A 66 21.10 0.92 0.65
N THR A 67 20.44 1.96 0.14
CA THR A 67 19.70 1.88 -1.12
C THR A 67 20.63 2.14 -2.30
N GLU A 68 20.22 1.70 -3.49
CA GLU A 68 20.98 1.85 -4.74
C GLU A 68 21.44 3.30 -4.99
N PHE A 69 20.59 4.28 -4.67
CA PHE A 69 20.86 5.70 -4.86
C PHE A 69 21.55 6.38 -3.64
N GLY A 70 22.25 5.59 -2.82
CA GLY A 70 23.06 6.10 -1.70
C GLY A 70 22.27 6.65 -0.51
N LYS A 71 20.93 6.49 -0.49
CA LYS A 71 20.12 6.80 0.69
C LYS A 71 20.25 5.66 1.70
N THR A 72 20.05 5.97 2.96
CA THR A 72 20.09 4.98 4.04
C THR A 72 18.76 4.94 4.77
N TYR A 73 18.24 3.74 4.94
CA TYR A 73 17.04 3.47 5.73
C TYR A 73 17.41 2.67 6.98
N TYR A 74 16.74 2.93 8.09
CA TYR A 74 17.00 2.28 9.38
C TYR A 74 15.72 1.67 9.91
N ALA A 75 15.75 0.39 10.30
CA ALA A 75 14.58 -0.27 10.88
C ALA A 75 14.94 -1.10 12.14
N PRO A 76 14.24 -0.92 13.28
CA PRO A 76 13.29 0.15 13.54
C PRO A 76 13.97 1.54 13.49
N LEU A 77 13.16 2.58 13.26
CA LEU A 77 13.62 3.97 13.34
C LEU A 77 14.15 4.25 14.76
N GLU A 78 15.25 5.03 14.85
CA GLU A 78 15.83 5.39 16.14
C GLU A 78 14.85 6.17 17.01
N THR A 79 14.09 7.07 16.38
CA THR A 79 12.98 7.79 17.02
C THR A 79 11.70 7.42 16.26
N PRO A 80 10.71 6.81 16.93
CA PRO A 80 9.42 6.56 16.29
C PRO A 80 8.74 7.88 15.95
N PRO A 81 8.08 7.98 14.78
CA PRO A 81 7.39 9.19 14.37
C PRO A 81 6.32 9.60 15.39
N ASP A 82 5.93 10.87 15.37
CA ASP A 82 4.82 11.34 16.20
C ASP A 82 3.51 10.66 15.80
N THR A 83 2.58 10.57 16.75
CA THR A 83 1.25 10.00 16.49
C THR A 83 0.58 10.78 15.35
N GLU A 84 0.14 10.05 14.34
CA GLU A 84 -0.50 10.63 13.16
C GLU A 84 -1.80 11.33 13.53
N GLN A 85 -1.97 12.57 13.04
CA GLN A 85 -3.23 13.30 13.18
C GLN A 85 -4.16 12.89 12.03
N LEU A 86 -5.17 12.09 12.37
CA LEU A 86 -6.17 11.61 11.41
C LEU A 86 -7.31 12.62 11.26
N SER A 87 -7.86 12.76 10.05
CA SER A 87 -9.11 13.49 9.82
C SER A 87 -10.32 12.59 10.13
N ALA A 88 -10.37 12.06 11.36
CA ALA A 88 -11.40 11.15 11.82
C ALA A 88 -11.62 11.23 13.33
N GLU A 89 -12.82 10.87 13.79
CA GLU A 89 -13.20 10.85 15.20
C GLU A 89 -13.76 9.49 15.60
N PRO A 90 -13.51 9.00 16.83
CA PRO A 90 -14.16 7.81 17.36
C PRO A 90 -15.67 7.97 17.39
N ILE A 91 -16.41 6.97 16.91
CA ILE A 91 -17.89 7.01 16.96
C ILE A 91 -18.42 6.77 18.39
N HIS A 92 -17.58 6.22 19.27
CA HIS A 92 -17.89 5.90 20.67
C HIS A 92 -16.67 6.19 21.56
N PRO A 93 -16.87 6.43 22.88
CA PRO A 93 -15.83 6.92 23.78
C PRO A 93 -14.89 5.85 24.35
N TRP A 94 -15.02 4.57 23.97
CA TRP A 94 -14.21 3.48 24.50
C TRP A 94 -13.07 3.09 23.56
N ASN A 95 -11.97 2.61 24.13
CA ASN A 95 -10.84 2.10 23.35
C ASN A 95 -11.28 0.94 22.45
N GLY A 96 -10.87 0.99 21.18
CA GLY A 96 -11.26 0.01 20.16
C GLY A 96 -12.60 0.33 19.48
N ALA A 97 -13.26 1.44 19.81
CA ALA A 97 -14.32 1.97 18.96
C ALA A 97 -13.77 2.30 17.56
N PRO A 98 -14.54 2.02 16.49
CA PRO A 98 -14.14 2.45 15.16
C PRO A 98 -14.18 3.98 15.05
N ILE A 99 -13.46 4.51 14.06
CA ILE A 99 -13.39 5.94 13.76
C ILE A 99 -14.18 6.24 12.49
N ALA A 100 -14.82 7.40 12.44
CA ALA A 100 -15.52 7.91 11.26
C ALA A 100 -14.75 9.10 10.66
N PRO A 101 -14.64 9.18 9.32
CA PRO A 101 -13.98 10.31 8.65
C PRO A 101 -14.73 11.62 8.90
N ILE A 102 -13.96 12.71 9.03
CA ILE A 102 -14.49 14.08 9.06
C ILE A 102 -14.44 14.65 7.64
N GLY A 103 -15.55 15.22 7.16
CA GLY A 103 -15.62 15.85 5.85
C GLY A 103 -15.80 14.85 4.69
N ASN A 104 -15.07 15.03 3.59
CA ASN A 104 -15.16 14.13 2.43
C ASN A 104 -14.37 12.84 2.71
N PRO A 105 -15.02 11.68 2.85
CA PRO A 105 -14.36 10.44 3.22
C PRO A 105 -13.36 9.92 2.18
N LEU A 106 -13.51 10.29 0.90
CA LEU A 106 -12.54 9.93 -0.16
C LEU A 106 -11.20 10.67 -0.02
N LEU A 107 -11.20 11.82 0.65
CA LEU A 107 -10.03 12.70 0.80
C LEU A 107 -9.55 12.80 2.26
N ALA A 108 -10.25 12.19 3.20
CA ALA A 108 -9.89 12.24 4.62
C ALA A 108 -8.59 11.48 4.95
N GLY A 109 -8.13 10.58 4.06
CA GLY A 109 -6.89 9.83 4.26
C GLY A 109 -7.01 8.76 5.36
N VAL A 110 -8.21 8.21 5.57
CA VAL A 110 -8.50 7.25 6.66
C VAL A 110 -9.18 5.99 6.16
N GLY A 111 -9.13 4.93 6.96
CA GLY A 111 -9.71 3.64 6.63
C GLY A 111 -9.13 3.07 5.32
N PRO A 112 -9.96 2.61 4.37
CA PRO A 112 -9.46 2.12 3.08
C PRO A 112 -8.89 3.22 2.17
N GLY A 113 -9.05 4.50 2.56
CA GLY A 113 -8.45 5.66 1.92
C GLY A 113 -7.13 6.12 2.54
N SER A 114 -6.58 5.37 3.50
CA SER A 114 -5.30 5.70 4.12
C SER A 114 -4.14 5.47 3.15
N TYR A 115 -3.13 6.32 3.23
CA TYR A 115 -1.86 6.18 2.50
C TYR A 115 -0.70 6.38 3.47
N ALA A 116 0.43 5.73 3.19
CA ALA A 116 1.64 5.97 3.95
C ALA A 116 2.30 7.28 3.48
N PRO A 117 2.86 8.10 4.39
CA PRO A 117 3.64 9.28 4.04
C PRO A 117 5.02 8.87 3.48
N ARG A 118 5.02 8.22 2.32
CA ARG A 118 6.21 7.79 1.60
C ARG A 118 7.02 9.01 1.15
N ALA A 119 8.27 8.77 0.75
CA ALA A 119 9.15 9.83 0.31
C ALA A 119 8.56 10.58 -0.91
N ASP A 120 8.53 11.90 -0.86
CA ASP A 120 7.99 12.77 -1.91
C ASP A 120 9.03 13.00 -3.02
N HIS A 121 9.46 11.90 -3.64
CA HIS A 121 10.30 11.89 -4.84
C HIS A 121 9.93 10.71 -5.74
N VAL A 122 10.32 10.81 -7.00
CA VAL A 122 10.11 9.79 -8.04
C VAL A 122 10.91 8.52 -7.74
N ASP A 123 10.37 7.34 -8.07
CA ASP A 123 11.16 6.11 -8.12
C ASP A 123 12.01 6.11 -9.39
N TYR A 124 13.31 5.88 -9.27
CA TYR A 124 14.24 6.02 -10.38
C TYR A 124 14.68 4.64 -10.92
N ASP A 125 14.92 4.57 -12.22
CA ASP A 125 15.62 3.46 -12.84
C ASP A 125 17.13 3.52 -12.57
N LEU A 126 17.88 2.52 -13.04
CA LEU A 126 19.34 2.43 -12.84
C LEU A 126 20.12 3.58 -13.51
N GLU A 127 19.51 4.30 -14.45
CA GLU A 127 20.09 5.41 -15.20
C GLU A 127 19.66 6.78 -14.65
N GLY A 128 18.77 6.79 -13.65
CA GLY A 128 18.27 7.99 -12.98
C GLY A 128 17.03 8.62 -13.64
N HIS A 129 16.36 7.94 -14.57
CA HIS A 129 15.08 8.41 -15.09
C HIS A 129 13.91 7.93 -14.24
N ALA A 130 12.75 8.58 -14.38
CA ALA A 130 11.51 8.12 -13.76
C ALA A 130 11.17 6.69 -14.20
N ARG A 131 11.01 5.80 -13.22
CA ARG A 131 10.68 4.39 -13.46
C ARG A 131 9.30 4.22 -14.07
N ILE A 132 8.30 4.87 -13.49
CA ILE A 132 6.92 4.89 -14.00
C ILE A 132 6.71 6.21 -14.73
N ARG A 133 6.46 6.14 -16.03
CA ARG A 133 6.31 7.31 -16.91
C ARG A 133 5.32 7.02 -18.03
N PRO A 134 4.69 8.05 -18.62
CA PRO A 134 3.72 7.87 -19.69
C PRO A 134 4.36 7.28 -20.96
N LEU A 135 3.59 6.50 -21.73
CA LEU A 135 4.06 5.81 -22.94
C LEU A 135 4.60 6.81 -23.98
N ARG A 136 4.07 8.03 -24.05
CA ARG A 136 4.62 9.10 -24.90
C ARG A 136 6.10 9.46 -24.64
N LYS A 137 6.66 9.06 -23.49
CA LYS A 137 8.09 9.21 -23.15
C LYS A 137 8.93 7.96 -23.39
N LEU A 138 8.30 6.88 -23.79
CA LEU A 138 8.91 5.57 -23.97
C LEU A 138 8.83 5.17 -25.45
N ASN A 139 9.68 5.79 -26.27
CA ASN A 139 9.65 5.63 -27.74
C ASN A 139 9.86 4.18 -28.21
N ASP A 140 10.56 3.37 -27.42
CA ASP A 140 10.87 1.96 -27.72
C ASP A 140 9.80 0.99 -27.21
N PHE A 141 8.73 1.50 -26.59
CA PHE A 141 7.67 0.70 -25.99
C PHE A 141 6.39 0.84 -26.78
N ALA A 142 5.63 -0.24 -26.86
CA ALA A 142 4.32 -0.26 -27.47
C ALA A 142 3.40 -1.21 -26.69
N ILE A 143 2.10 -0.92 -26.73
CA ILE A 143 1.09 -1.86 -26.25
C ILE A 143 1.09 -3.07 -27.19
N ALA A 144 1.06 -4.26 -26.62
CA ALA A 144 1.12 -5.49 -27.39
C ALA A 144 -0.10 -5.61 -28.31
N LYS A 145 0.13 -6.06 -29.56
CA LYS A 145 -0.90 -6.05 -30.62
C LYS A 145 -2.11 -6.92 -30.33
N GLN A 146 -1.92 -7.96 -29.52
CA GLN A 146 -2.99 -8.88 -29.11
C GLN A 146 -3.93 -8.30 -28.05
N ASP A 147 -3.50 -7.24 -27.35
CA ASP A 147 -4.26 -6.64 -26.25
C ASP A 147 -5.08 -5.45 -26.73
N THR A 148 -6.19 -5.18 -26.03
CA THR A 148 -6.96 -3.96 -26.27
C THR A 148 -6.10 -2.75 -25.89
N ASN A 149 -5.87 -1.85 -26.86
CA ASN A 149 -5.28 -0.56 -26.55
C ASN A 149 -6.30 0.29 -25.76
N PRO A 150 -6.02 0.66 -24.50
CA PRO A 150 -6.94 1.43 -23.69
C PRO A 150 -7.01 2.91 -24.10
N ILE A 151 -6.02 3.42 -24.83
CA ILE A 151 -5.98 4.82 -25.26
C ILE A 151 -7.18 5.12 -26.18
N GLY A 152 -7.93 6.15 -25.84
CA GLY A 152 -9.17 6.54 -26.51
C GLY A 152 -10.44 5.85 -25.99
N LEU A 153 -10.33 4.83 -25.14
CA LEU A 153 -11.52 4.20 -24.54
C LEU A 153 -12.18 5.11 -23.51
N SER A 154 -13.50 5.01 -23.40
CA SER A 154 -14.27 5.75 -22.39
C SER A 154 -14.16 5.05 -21.04
N VAL A 155 -13.94 5.84 -19.99
CA VAL A 155 -13.93 5.37 -18.60
C VAL A 155 -15.32 5.54 -18.02
N ILE A 156 -15.87 4.47 -17.47
CA ILE A 156 -17.22 4.40 -16.91
C ILE A 156 -17.12 4.19 -15.39
N GLY A 157 -17.75 5.08 -14.62
CA GLY A 157 -17.81 5.00 -13.16
C GLY A 157 -18.75 3.92 -12.66
N ALA A 158 -18.77 3.71 -11.35
CA ALA A 158 -19.59 2.67 -10.72
C ALA A 158 -21.11 2.92 -10.84
N ASP A 159 -21.50 4.17 -11.12
CA ASP A 159 -22.85 4.62 -11.45
C ASP A 159 -23.25 4.38 -12.92
N GLY A 160 -22.35 3.83 -13.75
CA GLY A 160 -22.59 3.59 -15.18
C GLY A 160 -22.44 4.84 -16.05
N ASN A 161 -22.11 5.99 -15.47
CA ASN A 161 -21.91 7.23 -16.19
C ASN A 161 -20.48 7.35 -16.73
N LYS A 162 -20.31 8.11 -17.81
CA LYS A 162 -18.98 8.39 -18.38
C LYS A 162 -18.22 9.37 -17.49
N ALA A 163 -17.09 8.92 -16.96
CA ALA A 163 -16.17 9.71 -16.15
C ALA A 163 -15.17 10.50 -17.00
N GLY A 164 -14.69 9.90 -18.10
CA GLY A 164 -13.62 10.47 -18.91
C GLY A 164 -13.22 9.62 -20.10
N VAL A 165 -12.07 9.94 -20.69
CA VAL A 165 -11.44 9.20 -21.80
C VAL A 165 -9.95 9.02 -21.49
N VAL A 166 -9.41 7.83 -21.76
CA VAL A 166 -7.98 7.58 -21.59
C VAL A 166 -7.18 8.31 -22.67
N LYS A 167 -6.19 9.09 -22.25
CA LYS A 167 -5.26 9.83 -23.13
C LYS A 167 -3.93 9.12 -23.32
N ASP A 168 -3.45 8.43 -22.28
CA ASP A 168 -2.16 7.74 -22.31
C ASP A 168 -2.14 6.58 -21.30
N VAL A 169 -1.09 5.77 -21.33
CA VAL A 169 -0.81 4.72 -20.34
C VAL A 169 0.54 4.98 -19.68
N TRP A 170 0.62 4.77 -18.37
CA TRP A 170 1.86 4.90 -17.61
C TRP A 170 2.45 3.53 -17.36
N VAL A 171 3.70 3.36 -17.77
CA VAL A 171 4.38 2.07 -17.82
C VAL A 171 5.54 2.08 -16.85
N ASP A 172 5.62 1.03 -16.03
CA ASP A 172 6.84 0.63 -15.36
C ASP A 172 7.72 -0.11 -16.36
N HIS A 173 8.67 0.62 -16.94
CA HIS A 173 9.49 0.11 -18.02
C HIS A 173 10.55 -0.90 -17.56
N MET A 174 10.89 -0.92 -16.26
CA MET A 174 11.82 -1.88 -15.67
C MET A 174 11.17 -3.26 -15.49
N GLU A 175 9.84 -3.31 -15.29
CA GLU A 175 9.08 -4.56 -15.17
C GLU A 175 8.22 -4.88 -16.41
N MET A 176 8.21 -4.01 -17.43
CA MET A 176 7.37 -4.17 -18.64
C MET A 176 5.86 -4.27 -18.32
N LEU A 177 5.37 -3.43 -17.39
CA LEU A 177 3.98 -3.47 -16.91
C LEU A 177 3.31 -2.09 -16.99
N ILE A 178 2.05 -2.06 -17.45
CA ILE A 178 1.21 -0.87 -17.30
C ILE A 178 0.77 -0.76 -15.84
N ARG A 179 1.02 0.40 -15.21
CA ARG A 179 0.63 0.67 -13.81
C ARG A 179 -0.60 1.56 -13.72
N TYR A 180 -0.68 2.59 -14.56
CA TYR A 180 -1.78 3.56 -14.56
C TYR A 180 -2.28 3.87 -15.97
N LEU A 181 -3.52 4.31 -16.06
CA LEU A 181 -4.14 4.92 -17.23
C LEU A 181 -4.27 6.41 -16.97
N GLU A 182 -3.81 7.25 -17.88
CA GLU A 182 -3.98 8.70 -17.80
C GLU A 182 -5.34 9.07 -18.38
N VAL A 183 -6.25 9.59 -17.56
CA VAL A 183 -7.65 9.84 -17.90
C VAL A 183 -7.93 11.34 -17.91
N ASP A 184 -8.57 11.82 -18.98
CA ASP A 184 -9.20 13.14 -19.02
C ASP A 184 -10.60 13.07 -18.43
N ALA A 185 -10.71 13.46 -17.17
CA ALA A 185 -11.94 13.58 -16.43
C ALA A 185 -12.48 15.01 -16.53
N LYS A 186 -13.20 15.29 -17.62
CA LYS A 186 -13.90 16.58 -17.87
C LYS A 186 -12.98 17.81 -17.70
N GLY A 187 -11.77 17.76 -18.28
CA GLY A 187 -10.80 18.87 -18.26
C GLY A 187 -9.75 18.77 -17.16
N THR A 188 -9.83 17.77 -16.28
CA THR A 188 -8.76 17.42 -15.33
C THR A 188 -8.10 16.11 -15.75
N THR A 189 -6.77 16.09 -15.79
CA THR A 189 -6.02 14.86 -16.03
C THR A 189 -5.72 14.17 -14.70
N VAL A 190 -6.09 12.90 -14.61
CA VAL A 190 -5.92 12.08 -13.41
C VAL A 190 -5.34 10.73 -13.77
N LEU A 191 -4.67 10.07 -12.84
CA LEU A 191 -4.17 8.70 -13.04
C LEU A 191 -5.15 7.70 -12.42
N LEU A 192 -5.54 6.72 -13.23
CA LEU A 192 -6.39 5.61 -12.84
C LEU A 192 -5.52 4.35 -12.74
N PRO A 193 -5.34 3.76 -11.55
CA PRO A 193 -4.56 2.54 -11.40
C PRO A 193 -5.16 1.36 -12.19
N ILE A 194 -4.31 0.57 -12.82
CA ILE A 194 -4.72 -0.56 -13.67
C ILE A 194 -5.51 -1.61 -12.89
N ASN A 195 -5.19 -1.80 -11.60
CA ASN A 195 -5.85 -2.76 -10.70
C ASN A 195 -7.28 -2.36 -10.32
N PHE A 196 -7.68 -1.10 -10.54
CA PHE A 196 -9.07 -0.65 -10.43
C PHE A 196 -9.80 -0.59 -11.79
N SER A 197 -9.11 -0.98 -12.87
CA SER A 197 -9.60 -0.85 -14.24
C SER A 197 -10.01 -2.21 -14.81
N ARG A 198 -11.29 -2.40 -15.10
CA ARG A 198 -11.74 -3.54 -15.91
C ARG A 198 -11.78 -3.11 -17.37
N ILE A 199 -10.75 -3.47 -18.12
CA ILE A 199 -10.61 -3.12 -19.55
C ILE A 199 -11.47 -4.07 -20.39
N GLY A 200 -12.51 -3.52 -21.01
CA GLY A 200 -13.34 -4.19 -22.00
C GLY A 200 -12.83 -3.96 -23.42
N LYS A 201 -13.66 -4.29 -24.43
CA LYS A 201 -13.34 -4.01 -25.84
C LYS A 201 -13.60 -2.55 -26.24
N GLN A 202 -14.55 -1.89 -25.58
CA GLN A 202 -15.04 -0.56 -25.95
C GLN A 202 -14.95 0.47 -24.81
N ASP A 203 -14.84 -0.02 -23.57
CA ASP A 203 -14.87 0.81 -22.38
C ASP A 203 -13.95 0.24 -21.30
N ILE A 204 -13.73 1.06 -20.27
CA ILE A 204 -13.03 0.69 -19.05
C ILE A 204 -13.98 0.94 -17.89
N GLN A 205 -14.35 -0.12 -17.17
CA GLN A 205 -15.25 -0.01 -16.03
C GLN A 205 -14.46 0.14 -14.73
N VAL A 206 -14.82 1.13 -13.93
CA VAL A 206 -14.21 1.42 -12.62
C VAL A 206 -15.29 1.31 -11.56
N LYS A 207 -15.22 0.25 -10.75
CA LYS A 207 -16.22 -0.02 -9.70
C LYS A 207 -15.96 0.74 -8.40
N SER A 208 -14.74 1.21 -8.18
CA SER A 208 -14.35 1.86 -6.92
C SER A 208 -15.07 3.18 -6.71
N ILE A 209 -15.17 4.04 -7.71
CA ILE A 209 -15.72 5.40 -7.57
C ILE A 209 -16.78 5.72 -8.64
N LEU A 210 -17.63 6.71 -8.35
CA LEU A 210 -18.63 7.25 -9.28
C LEU A 210 -17.98 8.18 -10.32
N ALA A 211 -18.65 8.41 -11.45
CA ALA A 211 -18.11 9.22 -12.53
C ALA A 211 -17.71 10.64 -12.10
N ASP A 212 -18.53 11.32 -11.31
CA ASP A 212 -18.25 12.69 -10.85
C ASP A 212 -17.13 12.76 -9.79
N GLN A 213 -16.81 11.65 -9.13
CA GLN A 213 -15.73 11.57 -8.14
C GLN A 213 -14.33 11.56 -8.79
N PHE A 214 -14.22 11.36 -10.10
CA PHE A 214 -12.93 11.42 -10.79
C PHE A 214 -12.29 12.81 -10.74
N ALA A 215 -13.08 13.88 -10.66
CA ALA A 215 -12.57 15.26 -10.62
C ALA A 215 -11.74 15.57 -9.36
N ALA A 216 -11.93 14.79 -8.29
CA ALA A 216 -11.27 14.97 -7.00
C ALA A 216 -10.11 13.99 -6.74
N VAL A 217 -9.77 13.12 -7.71
CA VAL A 217 -8.60 12.25 -7.61
C VAL A 217 -7.34 13.11 -7.40
N PRO A 218 -6.45 12.74 -6.45
CA PRO A 218 -5.19 13.43 -6.25
C PRO A 218 -4.39 13.55 -7.55
N LYS A 219 -3.86 14.75 -7.81
CA LYS A 219 -3.12 15.05 -9.04
C LYS A 219 -1.63 14.86 -8.83
N THR A 220 -0.92 14.51 -9.89
CA THR A 220 0.54 14.60 -9.92
C THR A 220 0.98 16.06 -10.02
N LYS A 221 2.10 16.39 -9.39
CA LYS A 221 2.75 17.70 -9.54
C LYS A 221 3.36 17.87 -10.93
N ASN A 222 3.91 16.78 -11.48
CA ASN A 222 4.50 16.72 -12.81
C ASN A 222 3.61 15.89 -13.74
N PRO A 223 3.27 16.37 -14.96
CA PRO A 223 2.50 15.59 -15.92
C PRO A 223 3.24 14.38 -16.51
N GLU A 224 4.54 14.21 -16.26
CA GLU A 224 5.37 13.18 -16.89
C GLU A 224 6.06 12.25 -15.89
N GLU A 225 5.88 12.48 -14.60
CA GLU A 225 6.49 11.72 -13.51
C GLU A 225 5.53 11.61 -12.32
N ILE A 226 5.71 10.55 -11.52
CA ILE A 226 4.92 10.30 -10.32
C ILE A 226 5.87 9.97 -9.17
N THR A 227 5.64 10.59 -8.02
CA THR A 227 6.39 10.32 -6.78
C THR A 227 5.82 9.13 -6.02
N LEU A 228 6.64 8.50 -5.17
CA LEU A 228 6.18 7.40 -4.30
C LEU A 228 5.00 7.80 -3.41
N LEU A 229 4.93 9.06 -3.00
CA LEU A 229 3.82 9.61 -2.21
C LEU A 229 2.55 9.81 -3.05
N GLU A 230 2.68 10.30 -4.29
CA GLU A 230 1.55 10.46 -5.21
C GLU A 230 0.97 9.11 -5.63
N GLU A 231 1.81 8.11 -5.89
CA GLU A 231 1.38 6.72 -6.14
C GLU A 231 0.44 6.23 -5.02
N ASP A 232 0.87 6.42 -3.76
CA ASP A 232 0.13 5.96 -2.58
C ASP A 232 -1.18 6.74 -2.39
N LYS A 233 -1.15 8.08 -2.54
CA LYS A 233 -2.35 8.93 -2.44
C LYS A 233 -3.39 8.61 -3.51
N ILE A 234 -2.95 8.42 -4.75
CA ILE A 234 -3.84 8.10 -5.87
C ILE A 234 -4.47 6.72 -5.65
N MET A 235 -3.66 5.71 -5.31
CA MET A 235 -4.15 4.37 -5.00
C MET A 235 -5.15 4.38 -3.84
N ALA A 236 -4.82 5.08 -2.76
CA ALA A 236 -5.67 5.20 -1.59
C ALA A 236 -6.99 5.88 -1.91
N TYR A 237 -7.04 6.90 -2.79
CA TYR A 237 -8.30 7.52 -3.19
C TYR A 237 -9.29 6.52 -3.83
N TYR A 238 -8.81 5.66 -4.73
CA TYR A 238 -9.64 4.60 -5.31
C TYR A 238 -9.97 3.51 -4.29
N GLY A 239 -9.06 3.21 -3.36
CA GLY A 239 -9.33 2.34 -2.20
C GLY A 239 -10.46 2.88 -1.32
N ALA A 240 -10.45 4.18 -1.02
CA ALA A 240 -11.49 4.86 -0.26
C ALA A 240 -12.86 4.62 -0.90
N GLY A 241 -12.93 4.70 -2.24
CA GLY A 241 -14.14 4.46 -3.02
C GLY A 241 -14.81 3.12 -2.73
N THR A 242 -14.05 2.05 -2.44
CA THR A 242 -14.65 0.73 -2.20
C THR A 242 -15.58 0.69 -1.00
N LEU A 243 -15.40 1.60 -0.04
CA LEU A 243 -16.26 1.74 1.14
C LEU A 243 -17.07 3.04 1.14
N TYR A 244 -16.53 4.13 0.56
CA TYR A 244 -17.06 5.48 0.74
C TYR A 244 -17.65 6.12 -0.52
N ALA A 245 -17.60 5.45 -1.69
CA ALA A 245 -18.13 6.05 -2.91
C ALA A 245 -19.64 6.31 -2.86
N THR A 246 -20.39 5.50 -2.11
CA THR A 246 -21.81 5.75 -1.80
C THR A 246 -22.07 5.43 -0.32
N PRO A 247 -23.07 6.05 0.33
CA PRO A 247 -23.40 5.77 1.73
C PRO A 247 -23.74 4.29 1.99
N GLU A 248 -24.42 3.63 1.04
CA GLU A 248 -24.88 2.25 1.19
C GLU A 248 -23.73 1.25 1.30
N ARG A 249 -22.53 1.58 0.79
CA ARG A 249 -21.35 0.72 0.88
C ARG A 249 -20.81 0.58 2.31
N GLN A 250 -21.15 1.51 3.19
CA GLN A 250 -20.75 1.47 4.60
C GLN A 250 -21.68 0.62 5.44
N GLU A 251 -22.89 0.36 4.95
CA GLU A 251 -23.90 -0.40 5.67
C GLU A 251 -23.68 -1.91 5.52
N PRO A 252 -24.21 -2.72 6.46
CA PRO A 252 -24.25 -4.17 6.31
C PRO A 252 -24.88 -4.59 4.99
N LEU A 253 -24.33 -5.66 4.39
CA LEU A 253 -24.79 -6.15 3.08
C LEU A 253 -26.20 -6.76 3.10
N LEU A 254 -26.69 -7.17 4.28
CA LEU A 254 -27.94 -7.91 4.50
C LEU A 254 -28.79 -7.22 5.56
#